data_AF-A0A7D9ICK9-F1
#
_entry.id   AF-A0A7D9ICK9-F1
#
_cell.length_a   1.000
_cell.length_b   1.000
_cell.length_c   1.000
_cell.angle_alpha   90.00
_cell.angle_beta   90.00
_cell.angle_gamma   90.00
#
_symmetry.space_group_name_H-M   'P 1'
#
loop_
_entity.id
_entity.type
_entity.pdbx_description
1 polymer ?
#
loop_
_entity_poly.entity_id
_entity_poly.type
_entity_poly.pdbx_seq_one_letter_code
_entity_poly.pdbx_strand_id
1 'polypeptide(L)'
;MASIQRAIIKAGTALTQLAEILLTTPPGTTGPDLGKLLTMNADAVALLGHATNQLSMHRRQAIKPFLNKEYATLCSPQGPVTEFLFGDELQSQLNNKKASNKIGNTMASESPRPPAKGKEPWKNKPK
;
A
#
# COMPACT_ATOMS: atom_id res chain seq x y z
N MET A 1 -5.82 -10.52 -2.91
CA MET A 1 -5.99 -11.81 -2.20
C MET A 1 -5.18 -12.95 -2.82
N ALA A 2 -5.27 -13.22 -4.13
CA ALA A 2 -4.51 -14.31 -4.77
C ALA A 2 -2.96 -14.19 -4.68
N SER A 3 -2.41 -12.98 -4.58
CA SER A 3 -0.97 -12.75 -4.37
C SER A 3 -0.51 -13.12 -2.95
N ILE A 4 -1.28 -12.72 -1.94
CA ILE A 4 -1.04 -13.04 -0.52
C ILE A 4 -1.11 -14.56 -0.31
N GLN A 5 -2.17 -15.20 -0.82
CA GLN A 5 -2.32 -16.65 -0.74
C GLN A 5 -1.16 -17.39 -1.41
N ARG A 6 -0.71 -16.95 -2.59
CA ARG A 6 0.46 -17.54 -3.27
C ARG A 6 1.75 -17.39 -2.45
N ALA A 7 1.97 -16.24 -1.83
CA ALA A 7 3.15 -16.03 -0.98
C ALA A 7 3.13 -16.93 0.26
N ILE A 8 1.97 -17.07 0.92
CA ILE A 8 1.79 -17.97 2.06
C ILE A 8 2.01 -19.43 1.66
N ILE A 9 1.43 -19.87 0.53
CA ILE A 9 1.62 -21.23 0.03
C ILE A 9 3.09 -21.51 -0.25
N LYS A 10 3.80 -20.59 -0.95
CA LYS A 10 5.22 -20.76 -1.26
C LYS A 10 6.10 -20.83 0.00
N ALA A 11 5.84 -19.96 0.98
CA ALA A 11 6.52 -20.01 2.27
C ALA A 11 6.24 -21.33 2.99
N GLY A 12 4.98 -21.78 3.02
CA GLY A 12 4.57 -23.06 3.60
C GLY A 12 5.28 -24.24 2.94
N THR A 13 5.34 -24.27 1.61
CA THR A 13 6.05 -25.34 0.87
C THR A 13 7.55 -25.36 1.18
N ALA A 14 8.18 -24.20 1.31
CA ALA A 14 9.59 -24.10 1.67
C ALA A 14 9.86 -24.64 3.08
N LEU A 15 8.98 -24.33 4.05
CA LEU A 15 9.06 -24.85 5.42
C LEU A 15 8.82 -26.36 5.48
N THR A 16 7.91 -26.92 4.68
CA THR A 16 7.72 -28.38 4.62
C THR A 16 8.91 -29.09 3.99
N GLN A 17 9.52 -28.51 2.96
CA GLN A 17 10.74 -29.06 2.35
C GLN A 17 11.93 -29.01 3.31
N LEU A 18 12.02 -27.94 4.10
CA LEU A 18 12.98 -27.82 5.18
C LEU A 18 12.83 -28.95 6.22
N ALA A 19 11.60 -29.19 6.70
CA ALA A 19 11.32 -30.25 7.65
C ALA A 19 11.67 -31.64 7.10
N GLU A 20 11.37 -31.88 5.81
CA GLU A 20 11.72 -33.13 5.12
C GLU A 20 13.24 -33.35 5.07
N ILE A 21 14.01 -32.32 4.71
CA ILE A 21 15.48 -32.39 4.67
C ILE A 21 16.04 -32.71 6.06
N LEU A 22 15.49 -32.10 7.12
CA LEU A 22 15.94 -32.37 8.49
C LEU A 22 15.62 -33.79 8.96
N LEU A 23 14.46 -34.34 8.59
CA LEU A 23 14.03 -35.68 9.00
C LEU A 23 14.72 -36.80 8.21
N THR A 24 15.05 -36.55 6.94
CA THR A 24 15.66 -37.55 6.05
C THR A 24 17.19 -37.56 6.11
N THR A 25 17.82 -36.60 6.78
CA THR A 25 19.28 -36.56 6.93
C THR A 25 19.75 -37.63 7.94
N PRO A 26 20.60 -38.59 7.53
CA PRO A 26 21.09 -39.63 8.43
C PRO A 26 21.99 -39.07 9.54
N PRO A 27 21.90 -39.58 10.78
CA PRO A 27 22.78 -39.19 11.87
C PRO A 27 24.24 -39.56 11.52
N GLY A 28 25.12 -38.57 11.45
CA GLY A 28 26.56 -38.76 11.16
C GLY A 28 27.03 -38.33 9.77
N THR A 29 26.12 -37.88 8.89
CA THR A 29 26.50 -37.19 7.65
C THR A 29 27.04 -35.80 8.01
N THR A 30 28.13 -35.33 7.38
CA THR A 30 28.47 -33.89 7.41
C THR A 30 27.21 -33.14 7.01
N GLY A 31 26.70 -32.30 7.91
CA GLY A 31 25.28 -31.96 8.04
C GLY A 31 24.54 -31.54 6.75
N PRO A 32 23.20 -31.42 6.81
CA PRO A 32 22.43 -30.91 5.69
C PRO A 32 23.07 -29.60 5.22
N ASP A 33 23.16 -29.37 3.90
CA ASP A 33 23.82 -28.19 3.32
C ASP A 33 23.26 -26.92 3.98
N LEU A 34 23.97 -26.49 5.03
CA LEU A 34 23.47 -25.53 6.01
C LEU A 34 23.23 -24.19 5.34
N GLY A 35 24.00 -23.90 4.29
CA GLY A 35 23.83 -22.75 3.41
C GLY A 35 22.49 -22.80 2.70
N LYS A 36 22.18 -23.89 2.00
CA LYS A 36 20.88 -24.06 1.30
C LYS A 36 19.70 -23.97 2.26
N LEU A 37 19.85 -24.56 3.45
CA LEU A 37 18.83 -24.58 4.48
C LEU A 37 18.57 -23.18 5.07
N LEU A 38 19.63 -22.39 5.24
CA LEU A 38 19.56 -20.99 5.65
C LEU A 38 18.94 -20.12 4.56
N THR A 39 19.31 -20.32 3.29
CA THR A 39 18.73 -19.60 2.14
C THR A 39 17.24 -19.86 2.01
N MET A 40 16.79 -21.12 2.08
CA MET A 40 15.36 -21.46 2.00
C MET A 40 14.55 -20.82 3.14
N ASN A 41 15.12 -20.76 4.35
CA ASN A 41 14.49 -20.06 5.47
C ASN A 41 14.43 -18.55 5.24
N ALA A 42 15.52 -17.94 4.79
CA ALA A 42 15.55 -16.51 4.49
C ALA A 42 14.51 -16.15 3.41
N ASP A 43 14.40 -16.97 2.37
CA ASP A 43 13.39 -16.79 1.30
C ASP A 43 11.97 -16.95 1.84
N ALA A 44 11.72 -17.95 2.70
CA ALA A 44 10.42 -18.12 3.34
C ALA A 44 10.04 -16.91 4.20
N VAL A 45 10.97 -16.37 4.99
CA VAL A 45 10.78 -15.16 5.81
C VAL A 45 10.52 -13.94 4.91
N ALA A 46 11.25 -13.78 3.82
CA ALA A 46 11.04 -12.69 2.86
C ALA A 46 9.64 -12.76 2.22
N LEU A 47 9.20 -13.97 1.82
CA LEU A 47 7.86 -14.20 1.26
C LEU A 47 6.76 -13.89 2.28
N LEU A 48 6.94 -14.27 3.54
CA LEU A 48 6.00 -13.97 4.63
C LEU A 48 5.96 -12.46 4.94
N GLY A 49 7.10 -11.78 4.95
CA GLY A 49 7.17 -10.33 5.10
C GLY A 49 6.42 -9.61 3.97
N HIS A 50 6.62 -10.07 2.73
CA HIS A 50 5.91 -9.55 1.58
C HIS A 50 4.39 -9.79 1.66
N ALA A 51 3.96 -10.99 2.08
CA ALA A 51 2.55 -11.31 2.29
C ALA A 51 1.91 -10.42 3.36
N THR A 52 2.62 -10.20 4.47
CA THR A 52 2.19 -9.34 5.59
C THR A 52 2.03 -7.90 5.13
N ASN A 53 2.99 -7.35 4.37
CA ASN A 53 2.87 -6.01 3.81
C ASN A 53 1.66 -5.86 2.89
N GLN A 54 1.46 -6.82 1.98
CA GLN A 54 0.28 -6.83 1.10
C GLN A 54 -1.04 -6.93 1.86
N LEU A 55 -1.08 -7.72 2.93
CA LEU A 55 -2.26 -7.82 3.79
C LEU A 55 -2.54 -6.48 4.47
N SER A 56 -1.53 -5.79 4.99
CA SER A 56 -1.67 -4.45 5.56
C SER A 56 -2.21 -3.45 4.53
N MET A 57 -1.72 -3.46 3.29
CA MET A 57 -2.27 -2.62 2.23
C MET A 57 -3.73 -2.94 1.92
N HIS A 58 -4.08 -4.23 1.86
CA HIS A 58 -5.46 -4.66 1.61
C HIS A 58 -6.39 -4.19 2.74
N ARG A 59 -5.95 -4.29 4.00
CA ARG A 59 -6.69 -3.78 5.17
C ARG A 59 -6.90 -2.27 5.09
N ARG A 60 -5.88 -1.49 4.68
CA ARG A 60 -6.03 -0.04 4.44
C ARG A 60 -7.11 0.25 3.41
N GLN A 61 -7.12 -0.48 2.29
CA GLN A 61 -8.11 -0.28 1.23
C GLN A 61 -9.52 -0.69 1.66
N ALA A 62 -9.65 -1.80 2.38
CA ALA A 62 -10.94 -2.29 2.88
C ALA A 62 -11.58 -1.34 3.90
N ILE A 63 -10.77 -0.68 4.74
CA ILE A 63 -11.26 0.27 5.75
C ILE A 63 -11.56 1.65 5.15
N LYS A 64 -10.85 2.05 4.08
CA LYS A 64 -10.97 3.36 3.42
C LYS A 64 -12.41 3.87 3.21
N PRO A 65 -13.38 3.10 2.69
CA PRO A 65 -14.73 3.61 2.44
C PRO A 65 -15.53 3.91 3.71
N PHE A 66 -15.12 3.37 4.87
CA PHE A 66 -15.78 3.56 6.15
C PHE A 66 -15.16 4.70 6.98
N LEU A 67 -14.07 5.32 6.49
CA LEU A 67 -13.39 6.41 7.15
C LEU A 67 -13.88 7.77 6.66
N ASN A 68 -13.83 8.77 7.54
CA ASN A 68 -14.02 10.17 7.15
C ASN A 68 -12.95 10.58 6.13
N LYS A 69 -13.28 11.51 5.22
CA LYS A 69 -12.44 11.96 4.10
C LYS A 69 -11.01 12.31 4.51
N GLU A 70 -10.86 12.98 5.65
CA GLU A 70 -9.55 13.34 6.22
C GLU A 70 -8.66 12.11 6.45
N TYR A 71 -9.23 11.03 7.02
CA TYR A 71 -8.51 9.80 7.33
C TYR A 71 -8.43 8.85 6.13
N ALA A 72 -9.36 8.91 5.19
CA ALA A 72 -9.31 8.13 3.95
C ALA A 72 -8.06 8.44 3.12
N THR A 73 -7.48 9.64 3.28
CA THR A 73 -6.19 10.02 2.66
C THR A 73 -4.98 9.29 3.23
N LEU A 74 -5.10 8.70 4.43
CA LEU A 74 -4.05 7.92 5.09
C LEU A 74 -3.99 6.48 4.59
N CYS A 75 -5.05 5.99 3.96
CA CYS A 75 -5.07 4.69 3.27
C CYS A 75 -4.21 4.66 2.00
N SER A 76 -3.37 5.67 1.77
CA SER A 76 -2.42 5.70 0.67
C SER A 76 -1.33 4.62 0.86
N PRO A 77 -0.90 3.93 -0.21
CA PRO A 77 0.14 2.90 -0.13
C PRO A 77 1.53 3.47 0.19
N GLN A 78 1.73 4.79 0.16
CA GLN A 78 3.01 5.45 0.41
C GLN A 78 3.50 5.38 1.87
N GLY A 79 2.61 5.14 2.85
CA GLY A 79 3.00 5.08 4.26
C GLY A 79 3.67 3.74 4.60
N PRO A 80 4.76 3.72 5.39
CA PRO A 80 5.37 2.46 5.84
C PRO A 80 4.36 1.63 6.65
N VAL A 81 4.51 0.31 6.61
CA VAL A 81 3.77 -0.61 7.49
C VAL A 81 4.65 -0.82 8.71
N THR A 82 4.21 -0.31 9.86
CA THR A 82 4.84 -0.58 11.17
C THR A 82 3.96 -1.58 11.92
N GLU A 83 4.08 -1.63 13.25
CA GLU A 83 3.13 -2.33 14.12
C GLU A 83 1.69 -1.82 13.92
N PHE A 84 1.53 -0.53 13.63
CA PHE A 84 0.23 0.08 13.35
C PHE A 84 -0.06 0.17 11.86
N LEU A 85 -1.34 -0.03 11.52
CA LEU A 85 -1.79 -0.08 10.13
C LEU A 85 -1.44 1.19 9.34
N PHE A 86 -1.38 2.36 9.97
CA PHE A 86 -1.08 3.65 9.32
C PHE A 86 0.27 4.26 9.72
N GLY A 87 1.09 3.53 10.48
CA GLY A 87 2.32 4.03 11.06
C GLY A 87 2.12 4.72 12.41
N ASP A 88 3.24 5.05 13.05
CA ASP A 88 3.28 5.59 14.41
C ASP A 88 2.99 7.11 14.43
N GLU A 89 3.29 7.78 13.32
CA GLU A 89 3.25 9.22 13.16
C GLU A 89 1.96 9.70 12.47
N LEU A 90 0.81 9.25 12.99
CA LEU A 90 -0.50 9.49 12.37
C LEU A 90 -0.89 10.97 12.37
N GLN A 91 -0.68 11.65 13.49
CA GLN A 91 -1.08 13.04 13.70
C GLN A 91 -0.27 14.00 12.83
N SER A 92 1.06 13.85 12.79
CA SER A 92 1.89 14.67 11.92
C SER A 92 1.61 14.40 10.43
N GLN A 93 1.38 13.14 10.02
CA GLN A 93 0.97 12.85 8.64
C GLN A 93 -0.36 13.51 8.28
N LEU A 94 -1.33 13.52 9.19
CA LEU A 94 -2.61 14.18 8.98
C LEU A 94 -2.44 15.70 8.87
N ASN A 95 -1.64 16.31 9.75
CA ASN A 95 -1.35 17.74 9.72
C ASN A 95 -0.63 18.16 8.43
N ASN A 96 0.35 17.36 7.98
CA ASN A 96 1.05 17.60 6.72
C ASN A 96 0.11 17.48 5.51
N LYS A 97 -0.78 16.47 5.48
CA LYS A 97 -1.78 16.32 4.41
C LYS A 97 -2.79 17.47 4.40
N LYS A 98 -3.23 17.95 5.58
CA LYS A 98 -4.08 19.14 5.69
C LYS A 98 -3.39 20.40 5.18
N ALA A 99 -2.13 20.62 5.56
CA ALA A 99 -1.34 21.76 5.09
C ALA A 99 -1.15 21.71 3.56
N SER A 100 -0.86 20.53 3.01
CA SER A 100 -0.71 20.32 1.56
C SER A 100 -2.01 20.56 0.80
N ASN A 101 -3.15 20.11 1.33
CA ASN A 101 -4.47 20.30 0.72
C ASN A 101 -4.92 21.78 0.78
N LYS A 102 -4.57 22.48 1.85
CA LYS A 102 -4.78 23.94 1.96
C LYS A 102 -4.03 24.68 0.85
N ILE A 103 -2.76 24.34 0.60
CA ILE A 103 -1.93 24.95 -0.45
C ILE A 103 -2.52 24.67 -1.84
N GLY A 104 -2.94 23.42 -2.10
CA GLY A 104 -3.58 23.04 -3.36
C GLY A 104 -4.88 23.81 -3.64
N ASN A 105 -5.72 24.00 -2.63
CA ASN A 105 -6.95 24.78 -2.78
C ASN A 105 -6.69 26.28 -2.95
N THR A 106 -5.66 26.86 -2.31
CA THR A 106 -5.29 28.25 -2.56
C THR A 106 -4.76 28.45 -3.99
N MET A 107 -4.00 27.49 -4.54
CA MET A 107 -3.53 27.58 -5.92
C MET A 107 -4.63 27.31 -6.96
N ALA A 108 -5.58 26.43 -6.68
CA ALA A 108 -6.77 26.25 -7.51
C ALA A 108 -7.73 27.46 -7.44
N SER A 109 -7.64 28.25 -6.37
CA SER A 109 -8.46 29.45 -6.16
C SER A 109 -7.84 30.71 -6.79
N GLU A 110 -6.60 30.68 -7.25
CA GLU A 110 -5.91 31.87 -7.77
C GLU A 110 -5.85 31.88 -9.30
N SER A 111 -6.94 32.44 -9.87
CA SER A 111 -7.02 33.25 -11.12
C SER A 111 -7.61 32.65 -12.42
N PRO A 112 -8.19 33.49 -13.33
CA PRO A 112 -9.64 33.49 -13.60
C PRO A 112 -10.00 33.61 -15.10
N ARG A 113 -11.26 33.40 -15.48
CA ARG A 113 -11.76 34.01 -16.74
C ARG A 113 -13.25 34.34 -16.61
N PRO A 114 -13.64 35.63 -16.53
CA PRO A 114 -15.02 35.97 -16.81
C PRO A 114 -15.32 35.60 -18.26
N PRO A 115 -16.51 35.05 -18.58
CA PRO A 115 -16.88 34.76 -19.95
C PRO A 115 -16.87 36.08 -20.75
N ALA A 116 -16.18 36.06 -21.90
CA ALA A 116 -16.18 37.19 -22.82
C ALA A 116 -17.64 37.52 -23.20
N LYS A 117 -18.10 38.74 -22.92
CA LYS A 117 -19.40 39.23 -23.36
C LYS A 117 -19.40 39.34 -24.89
N GLY A 118 -19.81 38.26 -25.56
CA GLY A 118 -20.15 38.27 -26.97
C GLY A 118 -21.28 39.27 -27.20
N LYS A 119 -21.07 40.20 -28.13
CA LYS A 119 -22.07 41.17 -28.56
C LYS A 119 -23.21 40.39 -29.23
N GLU A 120 -24.43 40.44 -28.69
CA GLU A 120 -25.61 39.85 -29.34
C GLU A 120 -25.95 40.65 -30.62
N PRO A 121 -25.94 40.06 -31.82
CA PRO A 121 -26.15 40.79 -33.06
C PRO A 121 -27.56 40.54 -33.62
N TRP A 122 -28.62 40.67 -32.82
CA TRP A 122 -30.00 40.63 -33.35
C TRP A 122 -30.93 41.60 -32.63
N LYS A 123 -30.53 42.87 -32.55
CA LYS A 123 -31.48 43.97 -32.55
C LYS A 123 -31.31 44.74 -33.85
N ASN A 124 -32.24 44.57 -34.78
CA ASN A 124 -32.93 45.66 -35.47
C ASN A 124 -34.16 45.14 -36.27
N LYS A 125 -35.24 45.93 -36.11
CA LYS A 125 -36.66 45.88 -36.55
C LYS A 125 -36.86 45.72 -38.09
N PRO A 126 -38.07 45.61 -38.72
CA PRO A 126 -39.37 46.18 -38.28
C PRO A 126 -40.71 45.49 -38.70
N LYS A 127 -41.78 45.77 -37.94
CA LYS A 127 -43.00 46.48 -38.38
C LYS A 127 -43.86 46.80 -37.17
#